data_AF-A0A850KV97-F1
#
_entry.id   AF-A0A850KV97-F1
#
_cell.length_a   1.000
_cell.length_b   1.000
_cell.length_c   1.000
_cell.angle_alpha   90.00
_cell.angle_beta   90.00
_cell.angle_gamma   90.00
#
_symmetry.space_group_name_H-M   'P 1'
#
loop_
_entity.id
_entity.type
_entity.pdbx_description
1 polymer ?
#
loop_
_entity_poly.entity_id
_entity_poly.type
_entity_poly.pdbx_seq_one_letter_code
_entity_poly.pdbx_strand_id
1 'polypeptide(L)' 'MARQKVTLQASLPHGTFYWVTEVDAGSEEEAVVAAENLFLEEMENIDEWEFTDFEVSAL' A
#
# COMPACT_ATOMS: atom_id res chain seq x y z
N MET A 1 7.61 -16.75 10.44
CA MET A 1 7.46 -15.58 9.55
C MET A 1 7.86 -14.35 10.33
N ALA A 2 8.37 -13.34 9.65
CA ALA A 2 8.72 -12.07 10.26
C ALA A 2 7.80 -10.99 9.70
N ARG A 3 7.48 -9.99 10.53
CA ARG A 3 6.71 -8.83 10.11
C ARG A 3 7.59 -7.95 9.23
N GLN A 4 7.14 -7.72 8.00
CA GLN A 4 7.87 -6.95 7.00
C GLN A 4 7.05 -5.75 6.59
N LYS A 5 7.69 -4.57 6.57
CA LYS A 5 7.10 -3.35 6.03
C LYS A 5 7.28 -3.34 4.53
N VAL A 6 6.18 -3.25 3.79
CA VAL A 6 6.15 -3.23 2.32
C VAL A 6 5.61 -1.87 1.86
N THR A 7 6.23 -1.31 0.83
CA THR A 7 5.78 -0.08 0.16
C THR A 7 5.55 -0.40 -1.31
N LEU A 8 4.29 -0.47 -1.73
CA LEU A 8 3.93 -0.59 -3.15
C LEU A 8 3.83 0.80 -3.76
N GLN A 9 4.47 1.01 -4.91
CA GLN A 9 4.42 2.28 -5.64
C GLN A 9 3.87 2.03 -7.05
N ALA A 10 2.87 2.81 -7.45
CA ALA A 10 2.35 2.81 -8.82
C ALA A 10 2.41 4.21 -9.43
N SER A 11 2.96 4.30 -10.64
CA SER A 11 2.93 5.54 -11.44
C SER A 11 1.62 5.61 -12.22
N LEU A 12 0.84 6.67 -12.00
CA LEU A 12 -0.46 6.91 -12.64
C LEU A 12 -0.34 8.09 -13.63
N PRO A 13 -1.27 8.27 -14.58
CA PRO A 13 -1.23 9.38 -15.54
C PRO A 13 -1.18 10.78 -14.91
N HIS A 14 -1.74 10.92 -13.70
CA HIS A 14 -1.87 12.21 -13.01
C HIS A 14 -1.24 12.22 -11.61
N GLY A 15 -0.41 11.23 -11.26
CA GLY A 15 0.21 11.18 -9.94
C GLY A 15 0.95 9.89 -9.65
N THR A 16 1.33 9.72 -8.38
CA THR A 16 1.96 8.50 -7.89
C THR A 16 1.18 8.01 -6.69
N PHE A 17 0.82 6.74 -6.71
CA PHE A 17 0.17 6.07 -5.59
C PHE A 17 1.22 5.33 -4.77
N TYR A 18 1.12 5.47 -3.45
CA TYR A 18 1.92 4.75 -2.49
C TYR A 18 1.00 4.02 -1.52
N TRP A 19 1.21 2.72 -1.37
CA TRP A 19 0.57 1.89 -0.36
C TRP A 19 1.63 1.35 0.59
N VAL A 20 1.53 1.71 1.87
CA VAL A 20 2.47 1.27 2.90
C VAL A 20 1.72 0.36 3.86
N THR A 21 2.17 -0.88 3.98
CA THR A 21 1.55 -1.87 4.86
C THR A 21 2.59 -2.76 5.53
N GLU A 22 2.16 -3.52 6.53
CA GLU A 22 2.98 -4.52 7.21
C GLU A 22 2.33 -5.89 7.04
N VAL A 23 3.11 -6.86 6.56
CA VAL A 23 2.65 -8.23 6.32
C VAL A 23 3.58 -9.23 6.97
N ASP A 24 3.05 -10.37 7.38
CA ASP A 24 3.86 -11.49 7.84
C ASP A 24 4.29 -12.33 6.63
N ALA A 25 5.60 -12.48 6.44
CA ALA A 25 6.16 -13.25 5.34
C ALA A 25 7.47 -13.97 5.72
N GLY A 26 7.81 -15.02 4.99
CA GLY A 26 9.06 -15.77 5.07
C GLY A 26 10.14 -15.29 4.10
N SER A 27 9.76 -14.60 3.03
CA SER A 27 10.67 -14.01 2.04
C SER A 27 10.18 -12.65 1.54
N GLU A 28 11.04 -11.93 0.83
CA GLU A 28 10.69 -10.66 0.18
C GLU A 28 9.60 -10.85 -0.90
N GLU A 29 9.73 -11.89 -1.73
CA GLU A 29 8.76 -12.21 -2.77
C GLU A 29 7.38 -12.53 -2.20
N GLU A 30 7.34 -13.28 -1.09
CA GLU A 30 6.09 -13.58 -0.37
C GLU A 30 5.49 -12.31 0.23
N ALA A 31 6.31 -11.40 0.76
CA ALA A 31 5.84 -10.13 1.32
C ALA A 31 5.19 -9.22 0.27
N VAL A 32 5.76 -9.15 -0.94
CA VAL A 32 5.19 -8.38 -2.05
C VAL A 32 3.82 -8.93 -2.42
N VAL A 33 3.71 -10.23 -2.65
CA VAL A 33 2.45 -10.89 -3.02
C VAL A 33 1.40 -10.74 -1.92
N ALA A 34 1.79 -10.88 -0.65
CA ALA A 34 0.89 -10.67 0.49
C ALA A 34 0.37 -9.23 0.57
N ALA A 35 1.24 -8.24 0.33
CA ALA A 35 0.85 -6.83 0.33
C ALA A 35 -0.09 -6.47 -0.83
N GLU A 36 0.12 -7.06 -2.02
CA GLU A 36 -0.77 -6.88 -3.18
C GLU A 36 -2.15 -7.49 -2.93
N ASN A 37 -2.21 -8.72 -2.40
CA ASN A 37 -3.50 -9.35 -2.07
C ASN A 37 -4.26 -8.57 -1.00
N LEU A 38 -3.56 -8.11 0.06
CA LEU A 38 -4.16 -7.28 1.10
C LEU A 38 -4.71 -5.96 0.52
N PHE A 39 -3.95 -5.31 -0.38
CA PHE A 39 -4.43 -4.11 -1.04
C PHE A 39 -5.72 -4.36 -1.83
N LEU A 40 -5.82 -5.47 -2.58
CA LEU A 40 -7.02 -5.81 -3.32
C LEU A 40 -8.22 -6.08 -2.40
N GLU A 41 -8.01 -6.77 -1.27
CA GLU A 41 -9.05 -7.01 -0.26
C GLU A 41 -9.55 -5.71 0.38
N GLU A 42 -8.64 -4.79 0.71
CA GLU A 42 -8.99 -3.48 1.27
C GLU A 42 -9.72 -2.60 0.24
N MET A 43 -9.37 -2.71 -1.05
CA MET A 43 -10.11 -2.03 -2.13
C MET A 43 -11.56 -2.52 -2.28
N GLU A 44 -11.86 -3.77 -1.91
CA GLU A 44 -13.24 -4.25 -1.89
C GLU A 44 -14.06 -3.59 -0.77
N ASN A 45 -13.40 -3.05 0.25
CA ASN A 45 -13.99 -2.38 1.42
C ASN A 45 -13.70 -0.87 1.45
N ILE A 46 -13.55 -0.26 0.27
CA ILE A 46 -13.06 1.14 0.10
C ILE A 46 -13.90 2.21 0.81
N ASP A 47 -15.16 1.90 1.17
CA ASP A 47 -16.06 2.84 1.83
C ASP A 47 -15.55 3.33 3.19
N GLU A 48 -14.56 2.66 3.79
CA GLU A 48 -13.93 3.03 5.06
C GLU A 48 -12.65 3.86 4.91
N TRP A 49 -12.20 4.14 3.68
CA TRP A 49 -10.93 4.83 3.45
C TRP A 49 -11.08 6.35 3.54
N GLU A 50 -10.38 6.95 4.51
CA GLU A 50 -10.27 8.40 4.65
C GLU A 50 -8.80 8.85 4.66
N PHE A 51 -8.49 9.89 3.87
CA PHE A 51 -7.18 10.54 3.94
C PHE A 51 -7.11 11.38 5.22
N THR A 52 -6.23 11.00 6.14
CA THR A 52 -6.08 11.66 7.44
C THR A 52 -4.93 12.67 7.50
N ASP A 53 -4.00 12.61 6.54
CA ASP A 53 -2.86 13.51 6.43
C ASP A 53 -2.61 13.85 4.95
N PHE A 54 -2.17 15.08 4.69
CA PHE A 54 -1.83 15.56 3.35
C PHE A 54 -0.91 16.78 3.42
N GLU A 55 0.06 16.83 2.50
CA GLU A 55 0.92 17.98 2.31
C GLU A 55 0.57 18.69 1.00
N VAL A 56 0.38 20.01 1.05
CA VAL A 56 0.23 20.85 -0.14
C VAL A 56 1.42 21.80 -0.22
N SER A 57 2.27 21.57 -1.21
CA SER A 57 3.40 22.45 -1.53
C SER A 57 3.10 23.23 -2.81
N ALA A 58 3.36 24.54 -2.79
CA ALA A 58 3.24 25.39 -3.98
C ALA A 58 4.33 25.03 -5.01
N LEU A 59 3.96 25.02 -6.29
CA LEU A 59 4.87 24.80 -7.42
C LEU A 59 5.75 26.01 -7.71
#